data_AF-A0A1G3QLG2-F1
#
_entry.id   AF-A0A1G3QLG2-F1
#
_cell.length_a   1.000
_cell.length_b   1.000
_cell.length_c   1.000
_cell.angle_alpha   90.00
_cell.angle_beta   90.00
_cell.angle_gamma   90.00
#
_symmetry.space_group_name_H-M   'P 1'
#
loop_
_entity.id
_entity.type
_entity.pdbx_description
1 polymer ?
#
loop_
_entity_poly.entity_id
_entity_poly.type
_entity_poly.pdbx_seq_one_letter_code
_entity_poly.pdbx_strand_id
1 'polypeptide(L)'
;MVRSDDVRGSCLGIDWYNVLITAETYLKGGMLFLADDGVTRDAAAVHGSWRRSPLTGPAIDAIVSALGRLEPGRIDVFLDSPVAFSGELAAELRSRIGEAVSGAAFTVALAASADWPLKRYQGIVASSDSVVLDSAIMVLDLPRHALGWRYGFTPSPIGARRSP
;
A
#
# COMPACT_ATOMS: atom_id res chain seq x y z
N MET A 1 -13.69 0.82 -5.50
CA MET A 1 -12.66 -0.23 -5.40
C MET A 1 -12.53 -0.96 -6.72
N VAL A 2 -11.30 -1.12 -7.22
CA VAL A 2 -10.99 -1.91 -8.41
C VAL A 2 -10.60 -3.34 -8.02
N ARG A 3 -10.69 -4.27 -8.98
CA ARG A 3 -10.23 -5.66 -8.82
C ARG A 3 -8.78 -5.77 -9.30
N SER A 4 -8.13 -6.91 -9.00
CA SER A 4 -6.77 -7.19 -9.44
C SER A 4 -6.60 -7.10 -10.96
N ASP A 5 -7.61 -7.52 -11.70
CA ASP A 5 -7.57 -7.63 -13.17
C ASP A 5 -7.60 -6.24 -13.84
N ASP A 6 -8.17 -5.24 -13.14
CA ASP A 6 -8.23 -3.85 -13.62
C ASP A 6 -6.87 -3.14 -13.53
N VAL A 7 -5.92 -3.68 -12.75
CA VAL A 7 -4.62 -3.04 -12.49
C VAL A 7 -3.64 -3.26 -13.65
N ARG A 8 -3.78 -4.36 -14.40
CA ARG A 8 -2.83 -4.75 -15.45
C ARG A 8 -2.72 -3.67 -16.52
N GLY A 9 -1.49 -3.20 -16.77
CA GLY A 9 -1.23 -2.14 -17.75
C GLY A 9 -1.68 -0.73 -17.33
N SER A 10 -2.29 -0.56 -16.16
CA SER A 10 -2.76 0.74 -15.67
C SER A 10 -1.67 1.56 -14.96
N CYS A 11 -1.96 2.83 -14.66
CA CYS A 11 -1.15 3.67 -13.79
C CYS A 11 -1.59 3.49 -12.32
N LEU A 12 -0.63 3.15 -11.44
CA LEU A 12 -0.86 2.94 -10.02
C LEU A 12 -0.02 3.92 -9.18
N GLY A 13 -0.70 4.81 -8.46
CA GLY A 13 -0.12 5.71 -7.47
C GLY A 13 -0.21 5.10 -6.07
N ILE A 14 0.88 5.11 -5.31
CA ILE A 14 0.97 4.41 -4.01
C ILE A 14 1.39 5.38 -2.92
N ASP A 15 0.56 5.47 -1.87
CA ASP A 15 0.99 5.99 -0.56
C ASP A 15 1.76 4.89 0.16
N TRP A 16 3.08 5.02 0.17
CA TRP A 16 3.92 3.92 0.62
C TRP A 16 3.74 3.60 2.10
N TYR A 17 3.63 4.61 2.95
CA TYR A 17 3.55 4.38 4.40
C TYR A 17 2.20 3.79 4.79
N ASN A 18 1.10 4.23 4.18
CA ASN A 18 -0.22 3.65 4.40
C ASN A 18 -0.22 2.15 4.07
N VAL A 19 0.32 1.78 2.91
CA VAL A 19 0.38 0.39 2.47
C VAL A 19 1.33 -0.43 3.36
N LEU A 20 2.53 0.09 3.64
CA LEU A 20 3.55 -0.59 4.44
C LEU A 20 3.08 -0.83 5.88
N ILE A 21 2.52 0.19 6.55
CA ILE A 21 2.05 0.10 7.93
C ILE A 21 0.91 -0.93 8.05
N THR A 22 -0.01 -0.95 7.07
CA THR A 22 -1.10 -1.94 7.05
C THR A 22 -0.54 -3.36 6.94
N ALA A 23 0.41 -3.60 6.03
CA ALA A 23 1.07 -4.89 5.89
C ALA A 23 1.87 -5.29 7.14
N GLU A 24 2.65 -4.37 7.72
CA GLU A 24 3.41 -4.63 8.95
C GLU A 24 2.50 -4.93 10.14
N THR A 25 1.35 -4.25 10.25
CA THR A 25 0.37 -4.51 11.30
C THR A 25 -0.13 -5.95 11.24
N TYR A 26 -0.50 -6.44 10.06
CA TYR A 26 -0.89 -7.83 9.89
C TYR A 26 0.22 -8.80 10.30
N LEU A 27 1.46 -8.56 9.85
CA LEU A 27 2.59 -9.43 10.17
C LEU A 27 2.95 -9.42 11.67
N LYS A 28 2.67 -8.32 12.38
CA LYS A 28 2.77 -8.21 13.84
C LYS A 28 1.70 -9.03 14.59
N GLY A 29 0.72 -9.60 13.89
CA GLY A 29 -0.49 -10.18 14.49
C GLY A 29 -1.52 -9.12 14.93
N GLY A 30 -1.33 -7.88 14.48
CA GLY A 30 -2.28 -6.79 14.71
C GLY A 30 -3.56 -6.99 13.91
N MET A 31 -4.64 -6.39 14.42
CA MET A 31 -5.96 -6.52 13.82
C MET A 31 -6.12 -5.54 12.66
N LEU A 32 -6.53 -6.09 11.51
CA LEU A 32 -6.99 -5.34 10.35
C LEU A 32 -8.49 -5.53 10.17
N PHE A 33 -9.18 -4.50 9.69
CA PHE A 33 -10.61 -4.54 9.43
C PHE A 33 -10.94 -3.97 8.06
N LEU A 34 -12.08 -4.41 7.51
CA LEU A 34 -12.68 -3.78 6.36
C LEU A 34 -13.51 -2.58 6.83
N ALA A 35 -13.13 -1.37 6.40
CA ALA A 35 -13.91 -0.17 6.62
C ALA A 35 -15.12 -0.09 5.68
N ASP A 36 -16.05 0.82 5.97
CA ASP A 36 -17.32 0.96 5.24
C ASP A 36 -17.13 1.40 3.78
N ASP A 37 -16.00 2.04 3.47
CA ASP A 37 -15.57 2.39 2.10
C ASP A 37 -14.95 1.20 1.33
N GLY A 38 -14.82 0.04 1.98
CA GLY A 38 -14.27 -1.19 1.40
C GLY A 38 -12.74 -1.28 1.43
N VAL A 39 -12.06 -0.39 2.15
CA VAL A 39 -10.59 -0.40 2.32
C VAL A 39 -10.20 -1.09 3.62
N THR A 40 -9.16 -1.92 3.58
CA THR A 40 -8.58 -2.54 4.77
C THR A 40 -7.76 -1.52 5.55
N ARG A 41 -8.05 -1.36 6.84
CA ARG A 41 -7.34 -0.46 7.76
C ARG A 41 -6.85 -1.19 9.00
N ASP A 42 -5.73 -0.73 9.55
CA ASP A 42 -5.29 -1.15 10.87
C ASP A 42 -6.10 -0.47 11.98
N ALA A 43 -6.25 -1.18 13.11
CA ALA A 43 -6.94 -0.67 14.29
C ALA A 43 -6.25 0.53 14.95
N ALA A 44 -4.93 0.66 14.73
CA ALA A 44 -4.10 1.54 15.53
C ALA A 44 -4.13 2.98 15.03
N ALA A 45 -4.68 3.23 13.82
CA ALA A 45 -4.71 4.53 13.16
C ALA A 45 -3.41 5.28 13.46
N VAL A 46 -2.26 4.64 13.16
CA VAL A 46 -0.97 4.98 13.78
C VAL A 46 -0.65 6.46 13.57
N HIS A 47 -0.97 7.28 14.58
CA HIS A 47 -0.73 8.73 14.61
C HIS A 47 0.70 9.01 15.07
N GLY A 48 1.68 8.45 14.37
CA GLY A 48 3.10 8.60 14.67
C GLY A 48 3.95 8.40 13.43
N SER A 49 5.13 9.02 13.39
CA SER A 49 6.08 8.78 12.31
C SER A 49 6.50 7.31 12.29
N TRP A 50 6.36 6.67 11.12
CA TRP A 50 6.77 5.29 10.91
C TRP A 50 8.22 5.07 11.35
N ARG A 51 8.49 3.89 11.93
CA ARG A 51 9.84 3.43 12.25
C ARG A 51 10.05 2.03 11.71
N ARG A 52 11.23 1.82 11.13
CA ARG A 52 11.66 0.52 10.63
C ARG A 52 11.58 -0.55 11.72
N SER A 53 11.13 -1.74 11.35
CA SER A 53 11.02 -2.90 12.24
C SER A 53 11.57 -4.15 11.56
N PRO A 54 11.78 -5.26 12.29
CA PRO A 54 12.16 -6.53 11.69
C PRO A 54 11.16 -7.04 10.64
N LEU A 55 9.91 -6.55 10.66
CA LEU A 55 8.87 -6.93 9.70
C LEU A 55 8.80 -6.03 8.47
N THR A 56 9.56 -4.93 8.44
CA THR A 56 9.57 -4.01 7.29
C THR A 56 10.00 -4.74 6.01
N GLY A 57 11.08 -5.53 6.07
CA GLY A 57 11.54 -6.33 4.92
C GLY A 57 10.47 -7.30 4.42
N PRO A 58 9.97 -8.21 5.27
CA PRO A 58 8.88 -9.12 4.91
C PRO A 58 7.60 -8.44 4.38
N ALA A 59 7.27 -7.26 4.89
CA ALA A 59 6.14 -6.47 4.40
C ALA A 59 6.41 -5.92 2.98
N ILE A 60 7.60 -5.33 2.75
CA ILE A 60 8.04 -4.90 1.42
C ILE A 60 7.97 -6.08 0.44
N ASP A 61 8.51 -7.25 0.82
CA ASP A 61 8.54 -8.44 -0.04
C ASP A 61 7.13 -8.87 -0.45
N ALA A 62 6.16 -8.83 0.48
CA ALA A 62 4.77 -9.15 0.18
C ALA A 62 4.16 -8.16 -0.81
N ILE A 63 4.37 -6.86 -0.60
CA ILE A 63 3.82 -5.79 -1.45
C ILE A 63 4.45 -5.83 -2.85
N VAL A 64 5.78 -5.92 -2.94
CA VAL A 64 6.51 -5.94 -4.22
C VAL A 64 6.18 -7.20 -5.02
N SER A 65 6.05 -8.37 -4.36
CA SER A 65 5.59 -9.59 -5.02
C SER A 65 4.19 -9.40 -5.62
N ALA A 66 3.29 -8.72 -4.90
CA ALA A 66 1.95 -8.42 -5.39
C ALA A 66 1.98 -7.51 -6.62
N LEU A 67 2.81 -6.47 -6.62
CA LEU A 67 3.00 -5.57 -7.76
C LEU A 67 3.49 -6.32 -9.01
N GLY A 68 4.47 -7.22 -8.86
CA GLY A 68 4.98 -8.04 -9.96
C GLY A 68 3.93 -8.94 -10.60
N ARG A 69 2.84 -9.23 -9.88
CA ARG A 69 1.73 -10.06 -10.33
C ARG A 69 0.56 -9.29 -10.92
N LEU A 70 0.30 -8.12 -10.34
CA LEU A 70 -0.73 -7.19 -10.82
C LEU A 70 -0.30 -6.59 -12.17
N GLU A 71 1.00 -6.51 -12.41
CA GLU A 71 1.60 -6.02 -13.66
C GLU A 71 1.02 -4.66 -14.11
N PRO A 72 1.03 -3.63 -13.25
CA PRO A 72 0.68 -2.28 -13.66
C PRO A 72 1.65 -1.81 -14.77
N GLY A 73 1.16 -0.99 -15.70
CA GLY A 73 2.00 -0.40 -16.75
C GLY A 73 2.90 0.70 -16.20
N ARG A 74 2.46 1.37 -15.14
CA ARG A 74 3.23 2.40 -14.43
C ARG A 74 2.99 2.34 -12.91
N ILE A 75 4.07 2.49 -12.15
CA ILE A 75 4.04 2.56 -10.67
C ILE A 75 4.66 3.88 -10.22
N ASP A 76 3.91 4.72 -9.51
CA ASP A 76 4.43 5.92 -8.87
C ASP A 76 4.27 5.81 -7.35
N VAL A 77 5.38 5.61 -6.66
CA VAL A 77 5.44 5.47 -5.20
C VAL A 77 5.82 6.80 -4.57
N PHE A 78 5.03 7.24 -3.59
CA PHE A 78 5.27 8.46 -2.82
C PHE A 78 5.56 8.12 -1.36
N LEU A 79 6.66 8.68 -0.84
CA LEU A 79 7.05 8.61 0.56
C LEU A 79 7.09 10.02 1.13
N ASP A 80 6.55 10.21 2.34
CA ASP A 80 6.67 11.46 3.07
C ASP A 80 8.13 11.72 3.47
N SER A 81 8.72 12.78 2.91
CA SER A 81 10.10 13.19 3.16
C SER A 81 10.42 13.50 4.64
N PRO A 82 9.48 14.02 5.46
CA PRO A 82 9.74 14.23 6.89
C PRO A 82 9.89 12.94 7.70
N VAL A 83 9.50 11.77 7.16
CA VAL A 83 9.65 10.49 7.87
C VAL A 83 11.13 10.10 7.88
N ALA A 84 11.63 9.73 9.06
CA ALA A 84 13.02 9.34 9.24
C ALA A 84 13.39 8.15 8.33
N PHE A 85 14.59 8.21 7.74
CA PHE A 85 15.12 7.19 6.83
C PHE A 85 14.30 6.98 5.54
N SER A 86 13.40 7.91 5.19
CA SER A 86 12.60 7.85 3.95
C SER A 86 13.46 7.76 2.69
N GLY A 87 14.62 8.44 2.66
CA GLY A 87 15.57 8.38 1.54
C GLY A 87 16.20 7.00 1.34
N GLU A 88 16.61 6.34 2.43
CA GLU A 88 17.16 4.97 2.39
C GLU A 88 16.10 3.96 1.96
N LEU A 89 14.88 4.09 2.51
CA LEU A 89 13.75 3.26 2.11
C LEU A 89 13.41 3.46 0.63
N ALA A 90 13.39 4.70 0.13
CA ALA A 90 13.15 4.98 -1.28
C ALA A 90 14.21 4.31 -2.18
N ALA A 91 15.49 4.31 -1.78
CA ALA A 91 16.54 3.62 -2.51
C ALA A 91 16.32 2.08 -2.54
N GLU A 92 15.97 1.49 -1.39
CA GLU A 92 15.63 0.06 -1.29
C GLU A 92 14.45 -0.31 -2.20
N LEU A 93 13.39 0.51 -2.21
CA LEU A 93 12.22 0.27 -3.05
C LEU A 93 12.53 0.35 -4.53
N ARG A 94 13.40 1.26 -4.97
CA ARG A 94 13.81 1.33 -6.37
C ARG A 94 14.49 0.04 -6.83
N SER A 95 15.36 -0.54 -5.99
CA SER A 95 16.01 -1.82 -6.30
C SER A 95 14.97 -2.94 -6.40
N ARG A 96 14.15 -3.10 -5.35
CA ARG A 96 13.20 -4.22 -5.27
C ARG A 96 12.10 -4.16 -6.32
N ILE A 97 11.56 -2.98 -6.62
CA ILE A 97 10.56 -2.81 -7.69
C ILE A 97 11.19 -3.06 -9.05
N GLY A 98 12.39 -2.53 -9.30
CA GLY A 98 13.09 -2.76 -10.57
C GLY A 98 13.41 -4.23 -10.83
N GLU A 99 13.72 -4.99 -9.80
CA GLU A 99 13.96 -6.44 -9.88
C GLU A 99 12.66 -7.24 -10.09
N ALA A 100 11.58 -6.88 -9.41
CA ALA A 100 10.34 -7.66 -9.39
C ALA A 100 9.34 -7.30 -10.50
N VAL A 101 9.42 -6.09 -11.08
CA VAL A 101 8.43 -5.56 -12.02
C VAL A 101 9.12 -5.05 -13.29
N SER A 102 9.74 -5.96 -14.04
CA SER A 102 10.57 -5.63 -15.22
C SER A 102 9.82 -4.97 -16.39
N GLY A 103 8.49 -5.11 -16.45
CA GLY A 103 7.66 -4.56 -17.52
C GLY A 103 7.05 -3.18 -17.26
N ALA A 104 7.19 -2.64 -16.05
CA ALA A 104 6.54 -1.39 -15.65
C ALA A 104 7.52 -0.21 -15.64
N ALA A 105 7.06 0.96 -16.11
CA ALA A 105 7.72 2.21 -15.77
C ALA A 105 7.51 2.48 -14.27
N PHE A 106 8.54 2.86 -13.51
CA PHE A 106 8.36 3.18 -12.10
C PHE A 106 9.11 4.42 -11.64
N THR A 107 8.51 5.12 -10.68
CA THR A 107 9.12 6.22 -9.94
C THR A 107 8.95 5.97 -8.45
N VAL A 108 9.99 6.26 -7.67
CA VAL A 108 9.91 6.33 -6.20
C VAL A 108 10.36 7.73 -5.79
N ALA A 109 9.43 8.53 -5.29
CA ALA A 109 9.64 9.95 -5.00
C ALA A 109 9.45 10.25 -3.51
N LEU A 110 10.30 11.15 -2.99
CA LEU A 110 10.07 11.79 -1.71
C LEU A 110 9.20 13.03 -1.94
N ALA A 111 8.10 13.15 -1.19
CA ALA A 111 7.19 14.29 -1.26
C ALA A 111 7.07 14.93 0.13
N ALA A 112 6.82 16.24 0.21
CA ALA A 112 6.55 16.88 1.50
C ALA A 112 5.31 16.28 2.19
N SER A 113 4.35 15.84 1.38
CA SER A 113 3.29 14.92 1.77
C SER A 113 2.84 14.11 0.54
N ALA A 114 2.61 12.81 0.71
CA ALA A 114 2.11 11.91 -0.34
C ALA A 114 0.71 12.29 -0.85
N ASP A 115 -0.10 12.95 -0.02
CA ASP A 115 -1.43 13.46 -0.40
C ASP A 115 -1.41 14.32 -1.65
N TRP A 116 -0.45 15.23 -1.76
CA TRP A 116 -0.43 16.26 -2.81
C TRP A 116 -0.41 15.68 -4.21
N PRO A 117 0.53 14.76 -4.55
CA PRO A 117 0.51 14.07 -5.83
C PRO A 117 -0.67 13.10 -5.95
N LEU A 118 -1.04 12.38 -4.89
CA LEU A 118 -2.08 11.34 -4.96
C LEU A 118 -3.49 11.90 -5.19
N LYS A 119 -3.83 13.04 -4.57
CA LYS A 119 -5.11 13.74 -4.79
C LYS A 119 -5.33 14.19 -6.24
N ARG A 120 -4.27 14.27 -7.04
CA ARG A 120 -4.31 14.67 -8.46
C ARG A 120 -3.93 13.53 -9.40
N TYR A 121 -3.73 12.33 -8.86
CA TYR A 121 -3.21 11.21 -9.63
C TYR A 121 -4.23 10.72 -10.65
N GLN A 122 -3.80 10.63 -11.91
CA GLN A 122 -4.64 10.14 -13.01
C GLN A 122 -4.44 8.63 -13.18
N GLY A 123 -5.10 7.85 -12.31
CA GLY A 123 -4.99 6.40 -12.31
C GLY A 123 -5.63 5.77 -11.08
N ILE A 124 -5.20 4.54 -10.79
CA ILE A 124 -5.58 3.81 -9.60
C ILE A 124 -4.71 4.31 -8.43
N VAL A 125 -5.31 4.49 -7.26
CA VAL A 125 -4.60 4.90 -6.04
C VAL A 125 -4.64 3.78 -5.00
N ALA A 126 -3.51 3.50 -4.37
CA ALA A 126 -3.40 2.63 -3.20
C ALA A 126 -3.02 3.46 -1.97
N SER A 127 -4.02 3.73 -1.13
CA SER A 127 -3.89 4.44 0.16
C SER A 127 -5.03 3.98 1.09
N SER A 128 -4.89 4.24 2.40
CA SER A 128 -5.96 4.05 3.38
C SER A 128 -6.44 5.37 4.00
N ASP A 129 -5.80 6.51 3.64
CA ASP A 129 -6.17 7.86 4.06
C ASP A 129 -7.44 8.35 3.35
N SER A 130 -8.49 8.60 4.12
CA SER A 130 -9.79 9.03 3.59
C SER A 130 -9.70 10.31 2.75
N VAL A 131 -8.84 11.27 3.10
CA VAL A 131 -8.71 12.55 2.39
C VAL A 131 -8.10 12.36 1.00
N VAL A 132 -7.18 11.40 0.85
CA VAL A 132 -6.66 11.00 -0.46
C VAL A 132 -7.72 10.22 -1.25
N LEU A 133 -8.39 9.29 -0.59
CA LEU A 133 -9.39 8.43 -1.21
C LEU A 133 -10.63 9.19 -1.71
N ASP A 134 -11.05 10.26 -1.02
CA ASP A 134 -12.15 11.14 -1.43
C ASP A 134 -11.88 11.83 -2.79
N SER A 135 -10.60 11.97 -3.17
CA SER A 135 -10.19 12.54 -4.46
C SER A 135 -9.89 11.48 -5.52
N ALA A 136 -9.82 10.20 -5.15
CA ALA A 136 -9.44 9.11 -6.05
C ALA A 136 -10.65 8.56 -6.81
N ILE A 137 -10.53 8.45 -8.13
CA ILE A 137 -11.58 7.86 -8.98
C ILE A 137 -11.57 6.33 -8.85
N MET A 138 -10.39 5.74 -8.74
CA MET A 138 -10.17 4.30 -8.66
C MET A 138 -9.23 3.99 -7.51
N VAL A 139 -9.61 3.02 -6.69
CA VAL A 139 -8.88 2.67 -5.46
C VAL A 139 -8.58 1.17 -5.44
N LEU A 140 -7.31 0.83 -5.19
CA LEU A 140 -6.84 -0.53 -4.98
C LEU A 140 -6.41 -0.72 -3.52
N ASP A 141 -6.97 -1.73 -2.85
CA ASP A 141 -6.51 -2.16 -1.53
C ASP A 141 -5.28 -3.06 -1.66
N LEU A 142 -4.13 -2.44 -1.95
CA LEU A 142 -2.88 -3.14 -2.18
C LEU A 142 -2.45 -4.04 -1.01
N PRO A 143 -2.55 -3.62 0.28
CA PRO A 143 -2.28 -4.51 1.40
C PRO A 143 -3.14 -5.77 1.39
N ARG A 144 -4.45 -5.64 1.16
CA ARG A 144 -5.35 -6.80 1.09
C ARG A 144 -4.95 -7.76 -0.03
N HIS A 145 -4.58 -7.25 -1.20
CA HIS A 145 -4.10 -8.11 -2.30
C HIS A 145 -2.78 -8.82 -1.95
N ALA A 146 -1.81 -8.08 -1.39
CA ALA A 146 -0.52 -8.62 -1.02
C ALA A 146 -0.64 -9.71 0.07
N LEU A 147 -1.39 -9.41 1.13
CA LEU A 147 -1.58 -10.33 2.26
C LEU A 147 -2.50 -11.50 1.91
N GLY A 148 -3.56 -11.24 1.13
CA GLY A 148 -4.52 -12.26 0.72
C GLY A 148 -3.87 -13.36 -0.10
N TRP A 149 -2.99 -12.97 -1.03
CA TRP A 149 -2.24 -13.95 -1.78
C TRP A 149 -1.18 -14.64 -0.92
N ARG A 150 -0.30 -13.89 -0.25
CA ARG A 150 0.87 -14.48 0.39
C ARG A 150 0.53 -15.29 1.65
N TYR A 151 -0.53 -14.90 2.36
CA TYR A 151 -0.85 -15.43 3.69
C TYR A 151 -2.32 -15.86 3.84
N GLY A 152 -3.13 -15.84 2.77
CA GLY A 152 -4.54 -16.22 2.85
C GLY A 152 -5.41 -15.23 3.64
N PHE A 153 -4.95 -13.98 3.81
CA PHE A 153 -5.68 -12.97 4.57
C PHE A 153 -7.04 -12.65 3.92
N THR A 154 -8.09 -12.65 4.74
CA THR A 154 -9.42 -12.16 4.39
C THR A 154 -9.89 -11.16 5.45
N PRO A 155 -10.18 -9.91 5.08
CA PRO A 155 -10.59 -8.92 6.06
C PRO A 155 -12.01 -9.21 6.55
N SER A 156 -12.24 -9.00 7.85
CA SER A 156 -13.57 -9.08 8.45
C SER A 156 -14.17 -7.67 8.53
N PRO A 157 -15.49 -7.51 8.26
CA PRO A 157 -16.17 -6.24 8.51
C PRO A 157 -16.02 -5.81 9.97
N ILE A 158 -15.96 -4.50 10.20
CA ILE A 158 -16.09 -3.94 11.55
C ILE A 158 -17.41 -4.46 12.18
N GLY A 159 -17.30 -5.01 13.39
CA GLY A 159 -18.45 -5.55 14.13
C GLY A 159 -18.82 -7.01 13.84
N ALA A 160 -18.14 -7.68 12.90
CA ALA A 160 -18.29 -9.12 12.73
C ALA A 160 -17.68 -9.85 13.95
N ARG A 161 -18.52 -10.36 14.86
CA ARG A 161 -18.07 -11.26 15.93
C ARG A 161 -17.49 -12.51 15.29
N ARG A 162 -16.25 -12.88 15.63
CA ARG A 162 -15.80 -14.27 15.40
C ARG A 162 -16.72 -15.17 16.21
N SER A 163 -17.32 -16.17 15.56
CA SER A 163 -18.06 -17.22 16.26
C SER A 163 -17.15 -17.82 17.34
N PRO A 164 -17.69 -18.10 18.54
CA PRO A 164 -16.91 -18.62 19.67
C PRO A 164 -16.20 -19.93 19.35
#